data_AF-A0AAV5XC10-F1
#
_entry.id   AF-A0AAV5XC10-F1
#
_cell.length_a   1.000
_cell.length_b   1.000
_cell.length_c   1.000
_cell.angle_alpha   90.00
_cell.angle_beta   90.00
_cell.angle_gamma   90.00
#
_symmetry.space_group_name_H-M   'P 1'
#
loop_
_entity.id
_entity.type
_entity.pdbx_description
1 polymer ?
#
loop_
_entity_poly.entity_id
_entity_poly.type
_entity_poly.pdbx_seq_one_letter_code
_entity_poly.pdbx_strand_id
1 'polypeptide(L)' 'MPGVLSAALFAFLTSFDELLIPLFLSGVEVQTLTVRVWNSLLLEVDPTIAAVSSFLIGVTTAVLGASALLRGRGEAPGS' A
#
# COMPACT_ATOMS: atom_id res chain seq x y z
N MET A 1 12.67 -30.90 10.25
CA MET A 1 13.53 -29.90 9.58
C MET A 1 12.86 -28.51 9.60
N PRO A 2 12.65 -27.87 10.77
CA PRO A 2 11.98 -26.55 10.83
C PRO A 2 12.81 -25.43 10.23
N GLY A 3 14.14 -25.47 10.41
CA GLY A 3 15.05 -24.41 9.98
C GLY A 3 15.14 -24.22 8.46
N VAL A 4 14.91 -25.26 7.66
CA VAL A 4 14.93 -25.16 6.19
C VAL A 4 13.74 -24.32 5.70
N LEU A 5 12.57 -24.48 6.32
CA LEU A 5 11.37 -23.70 5.97
C LEU A 5 11.57 -22.22 6.32
N SER A 6 12.16 -21.94 7.50
CA SER A 6 12.49 -20.58 7.92
C SER A 6 13.55 -19.93 7.02
N ALA A 7 14.57 -20.68 6.60
CA ALA A 7 15.61 -20.19 5.69
C ALA A 7 15.06 -19.94 4.27
N ALA A 8 14.16 -20.80 3.78
CA ALA A 8 13.50 -20.60 2.49
C ALA A 8 12.62 -19.34 2.47
N LEU A 9 11.87 -19.09 3.55
CA LEU A 9 11.08 -17.87 3.72
C LEU A 9 11.96 -16.62 3.78
N PHE A 10 13.07 -16.66 4.52
CA PHE A 10 14.00 -15.54 4.60
C PHE A 10 14.67 -15.25 3.25
N ALA A 11 15.14 -16.27 2.54
CA ALA A 11 15.74 -16.11 1.21
C ALA A 11 14.73 -15.55 0.19
N PHE A 12 13.46 -15.97 0.25
CA PHE A 12 12.38 -15.44 -0.57
C PHE A 12 12.07 -13.96 -0.28
N LEU A 13 12.01 -13.58 1.00
CA LEU A 13 11.80 -12.18 1.40
C LEU A 13 12.96 -11.28 0.97
N THR A 14 14.20 -11.74 1.11
CA THR A 14 15.38 -11.01 0.63
C THR A 14 15.37 -10.81 -0.89
N SER A 15 14.92 -11.81 -1.67
CA SER A 15 14.77 -11.69 -3.13
C SER A 15 13.82 -10.57 -3.57
N PHE A 16 12.93 -10.10 -2.70
CA PHE A 16 12.03 -9.00 -3.01
C PHE A 16 12.59 -7.61 -2.67
N ASP A 17 13.59 -7.52 -1.79
CA ASP A 17 14.23 -6.23 -1.42
C ASP A 17 15.36 -5.85 -2.38
N GLU A 18 15.96 -6.83 -3.06
CA GLU A 18 17.08 -6.63 -3.98
C GLU A 18 16.60 -6.21 -5.39
N LEU A 19 16.01 -5.01 -5.48
CA LEU A 19 15.43 -4.48 -6.72
C LEU A 19 16.47 -3.87 -7.66
N LEU A 20 17.55 -3.32 -7.10
CA LEU A 20 18.52 -2.52 -7.84
C LEU A 20 19.33 -3.37 -8.84
N ILE A 21 19.77 -4.56 -8.43
CA ILE A 21 20.61 -5.43 -9.27
C ILE A 21 19.87 -5.90 -10.53
N PRO A 22 18.65 -6.50 -10.45
CA PRO A 22 17.90 -6.87 -11.64
C PRO A 22 17.43 -5.65 -12.43
N LEU A 23 17.23 -4.47 -11.83
CA LEU A 23 16.86 -3.27 -12.61
C LEU A 23 18.00 -2.80 -13.55
N PHE A 24 19.26 -2.95 -13.15
CA PHE A 24 20.41 -2.62 -13.99
C PHE A 24 20.85 -3.76 -14.91
N LEU A 25 20.47 -5.01 -14.61
CA LEU A 25 20.85 -6.21 -15.37
C LEU A 25 19.73 -6.72 -16.30
N SER A 26 18.47 -6.39 -16.03
CA SER A 26 17.31 -6.74 -16.84
C SER A 26 17.24 -5.83 -18.06
N GLY A 27 17.61 -6.35 -19.22
CA GLY A 27 17.07 -5.87 -20.49
C GLY A 27 15.58 -6.22 -20.57
N VAL A 28 14.83 -5.45 -21.37
CA VAL A 28 13.36 -5.42 -21.56
C VAL A 28 12.62 -6.78 -21.53
N GLU A 29 13.31 -7.90 -21.77
CA GLU A 29 12.78 -9.26 -21.90
C GLU A 29 12.50 -10.00 -20.58
N VAL A 30 13.12 -9.66 -19.43
CA VAL A 30 13.01 -10.48 -18.19
C VAL A 30 12.69 -9.63 -16.95
N GLN A 31 11.41 -9.25 -16.80
CA GLN A 31 10.96 -8.55 -15.59
C GLN A 31 10.72 -9.54 -14.44
N THR A 32 11.39 -9.31 -13.32
CA THR A 32 11.13 -10.04 -12.07
C THR A 32 9.82 -9.54 -11.43
N LEU A 33 9.22 -10.36 -10.57
CA LEU A 33 7.91 -10.10 -9.96
C LEU A 33 7.85 -8.72 -9.28
N THR A 34 8.91 -8.33 -8.58
CA THR A 34 8.97 -7.03 -7.91
C THR A 34 9.23 -5.86 -8.84
N VAL A 35 10.01 -6.06 -9.90
CA VAL A 35 10.20 -5.03 -10.95
C VAL A 35 8.88 -4.76 -11.67
N ARG A 36 8.04 -5.78 -11.87
CA ARG A 36 6.69 -5.61 -12.42
C ARG A 36 5.76 -4.82 -11.50
N VAL A 37 5.84 -5.05 -10.17
CA VAL A 37 5.08 -4.26 -9.18
C VAL A 37 5.54 -2.80 -9.18
N TRP A 38 6.84 -2.56 -9.18
CA TRP A 38 7.41 -1.21 -9.23
C TRP A 38 7.06 -0.47 -10.52
N ASN A 39 7.16 -1.14 -11.68
CA ASN A 39 6.75 -0.58 -12.97
C ASN A 39 5.24 -0.33 -13.02
N SER A 40 4.39 -1.20 -12.46
CA SER A 40 2.94 -0.96 -12.39
C SER A 40 2.61 0.29 -11.57
N LEU A 41 3.36 0.57 -10.50
CA LEU A 41 3.20 1.81 -9.73
C LEU A 41 3.66 3.06 -10.50
N LEU A 42 4.69 2.96 -11.34
CA LEU A 42 5.26 4.09 -12.08
C LEU A 42 4.58 4.34 -13.43
N LEU A 43 4.05 3.31 -14.09
CA LEU A 43 3.47 3.39 -15.43
C LEU A 43 1.93 3.40 -15.40
N GLU A 44 1.31 2.81 -14.39
CA GLU A 44 -0.14 2.56 -14.32
C GLU A 44 -0.69 2.88 -12.91
N VAL A 45 -0.56 4.15 -12.47
CA VAL A 45 -1.57 4.67 -11.53
C VAL A 45 -2.85 4.82 -12.33
N ASP A 46 -3.59 3.73 -12.46
CA ASP A 46 -4.92 3.72 -13.06
C ASP A 46 -5.73 4.78 -12.27
N PRO A 47 -6.11 5.92 -12.89
CA PRO A 47 -6.71 7.05 -12.19
C PRO A 47 -7.95 6.62 -11.40
N THR A 48 -8.53 5.47 -11.75
CA THR A 48 -9.59 4.77 -11.04
C THR A 48 -9.25 4.41 -9.60
N ILE A 49 -8.10 3.78 -9.32
CA ILE A 49 -7.73 3.34 -7.95
C ILE A 49 -7.45 4.56 -7.06
N ALA A 50 -6.78 5.58 -7.61
CA ALA A 50 -6.54 6.85 -6.92
C ALA A 50 -7.85 7.62 -6.67
N ALA A 51 -8.78 7.62 -7.64
CA ALA A 51 -10.10 8.22 -7.49
C ALA A 51 -10.95 7.49 -6.43
N VAL A 52 -10.97 6.16 -6.43
CA VAL A 52 -11.69 5.36 -5.42
C VAL A 52 -11.09 5.59 -4.02
N SER A 53 -9.77 5.63 -3.91
CA SER A 53 -9.09 5.86 -2.63
C SER A 53 -9.38 7.26 -2.08
N SER A 54 -9.26 8.30 -2.90
CA SER A 54 -9.60 9.67 -2.50
C SER A 54 -11.08 9.83 -2.15
N PHE A 55 -11.98 9.16 -2.87
CA PHE A 55 -13.41 9.14 -2.57
C PHE A 55 -13.69 8.51 -1.20
N LEU A 56 -13.14 7.32 -0.92
CA LEU A 56 -13.31 6.64 0.37
C LEU A 56 -12.73 7.43 1.53
N ILE A 57 -11.58 8.07 1.34
CA ILE A 57 -10.99 8.99 2.33
C ILE A 57 -11.95 10.15 2.61
N GLY A 58 -12.48 10.80 1.56
CA GLY A 58 -13.44 11.90 1.70
C GLY A 58 -14.71 11.49 2.45
N VAL A 59 -15.29 10.34 2.12
CA VAL A 59 -16.46 9.79 2.82
C VAL A 59 -16.14 9.52 4.29
N THR A 60 -15.00 8.89 4.58
CA THR A 60 -14.59 8.57 5.95
C THR A 60 -14.38 9.85 6.77
N THR A 61 -13.69 10.85 6.22
CA THR A 61 -13.50 12.15 6.87
C THR A 61 -14.83 12.86 7.10
N ALA A 62 -15.78 12.80 6.16
CA ALA A 62 -17.11 13.40 6.33
C ALA A 62 -17.91 12.70 7.45
N VAL A 63 -17.89 11.36 7.51
CA VAL A 63 -18.55 10.59 8.56
C VAL A 63 -17.93 10.87 9.92
N LEU A 64 -16.61 10.87 10.02
CA LEU A 64 -15.91 11.20 11.26
C LEU A 64 -16.18 12.64 11.68
N GLY A 65 -16.12 13.60 10.76
CA GLY A 65 -16.43 15.01 11.01
C GLY A 65 -17.87 15.21 11.48
N ALA A 66 -18.85 14.55 10.85
CA ALA A 66 -20.23 14.55 11.29
C ALA A 66 -20.38 13.93 12.68
N SER A 67 -19.73 12.79 12.94
CA SER A 67 -19.74 12.15 14.25
C SER A 67 -19.11 13.02 15.35
N ALA A 68 -18.05 13.76 15.02
CA ALA A 68 -17.39 14.68 15.93
C ALA A 68 -18.27 15.90 16.22
N LEU A 69 -18.93 16.48 15.20
CA LEU A 69 -19.88 17.58 15.38
C LEU A 69 -21.11 17.16 16.20
N LEU A 70 -21.62 15.94 16.01
CA LEU A 70 -22.72 15.39 16.80
C LEU A 70 -22.30 15.12 18.25
N ARG A 71 -21.08 14.62 18.49
CA ARG A 71 -20.51 14.44 19.83
C ARG A 71 -20.23 15.76 20.53
N GLY A 72 -19.75 16.78 19.81
CA GLY A 72 -19.53 18.12 20.33
C GLY A 72 -20.81 18.85 20.76
N ARG A 73 -22.00 18.36 20.36
CA ARG A 73 -23.30 18.82 20.89
C ARG A 73 -23.74 18.08 22.16
N GLY A 74 -23.09 16.97 22.51
CA GLY A 74 -23.33 16.19 23.73
C GLY A 74 -22.52 16.70 24.93
N GLU A 75 -21.43 17.44 24.70
CA GLU A 75 -20.68 18.18 25.72
C GLU A 75 -21.15 19.65 25.76
N ALA A 76 -22.46 19.87 25.88
CA ALA A 76 -22.92 21.15 26.43
C ALA A 76 -22.58 21.12 27.93
N PRO A 77 -21.68 21.98 28.41
CA PRO A 77 -21.27 22.01 29.81
C PRO A 77 -22.47 22.44 30.66
N GLY A 78 -23.05 21.50 31.39
CA GLY A 78 -24.23 21.69 32.20
C GLY A 78 -24.10 21.01 33.55
N SER A 79 -23.88 21.85 34.56
CA SER A 79 -23.93 21.66 36.03
C SER A 79 -22.89 20.75 36.69
#